data_AF-A0A2A3TZ86-F1
#
_entry.id   AF-A0A2A3TZ86-F1
#
_cell.length_a   1.000
_cell.length_b   1.000
_cell.length_c   1.000
_cell.angle_alpha   90.00
_cell.angle_beta   90.00
_cell.angle_gamma   90.00
#
_symmetry.space_group_name_H-M   'P 1'
#
loop_
_entity.id
_entity.type
_entity.pdbx_description
1 polymer ?
#
loop_
_entity_poly.entity_id
_entity_poly.type
_entity_poly.pdbx_seq_one_letter_code
_entity_poly.pdbx_strand_id
1 'polypeptide(L)'
;MNMAFWITPGGQLVILVVGWLLIQAVKRILRRNWPKYLNTWDLMAPLLLLCSVLLIPNGAGAILPWLVIGWMGIGIAVALLQAIHNKELLYGPFLRTFWRLTDLYWTAGFACCFLLVIS
;
A
#
# COMPACT_ATOMS: atom_id res chain seq x y z
N MET A 1 -8.24 13.27 22.79
CA MET A 1 -7.86 13.46 21.37
C MET A 1 -9.11 13.26 20.53
N ASN A 2 -9.57 14.28 19.81
CA ASN A 2 -10.77 14.16 18.97
C ASN A 2 -10.49 13.16 17.84
N MET A 3 -11.33 12.12 17.70
CA MET A 3 -11.26 11.18 16.58
C MET A 3 -11.34 11.89 15.21
N ALA A 4 -11.95 13.08 15.17
CA ALA A 4 -12.06 13.91 13.99
C ALA A 4 -10.70 14.35 13.39
N PHE A 5 -9.63 14.48 14.19
CA PHE A 5 -8.32 14.88 13.64
C PHE A 5 -7.70 13.76 12.77
N TRP A 6 -7.85 12.51 13.19
CA TRP A 6 -7.22 11.36 12.53
C TRP A 6 -7.81 11.04 11.16
N ILE A 7 -9.05 11.48 10.90
CA ILE A 7 -9.68 11.35 9.58
C ILE A 7 -9.29 12.50 8.64
N THR A 8 -8.67 13.59 9.13
CA THR A 8 -8.24 14.70 8.26
C THR A 8 -7.01 14.33 7.42
N PRO A 9 -6.80 15.00 6.28
CA PRO A 9 -5.57 14.88 5.47
C PRO A 9 -4.29 15.03 6.31
N GLY A 10 -4.26 15.98 7.25
CA GLY A 10 -3.13 16.18 8.17
C GLY A 10 -2.91 14.99 9.11
N GLY A 11 -3.99 14.41 9.64
CA GLY A 11 -3.93 13.19 10.47
C GLY A 11 -3.37 11.99 9.70
N GLN A 12 -3.73 11.82 8.43
CA GLN A 12 -3.20 10.74 7.59
C GLN A 12 -1.70 10.87 7.36
N LEU A 13 -1.19 12.08 7.11
CA LEU A 13 0.25 12.32 6.97
C LEU A 13 1.01 11.96 8.26
N VAL A 14 0.45 12.28 9.42
CA VAL A 14 1.03 11.88 10.72
C VAL A 14 1.06 10.35 10.84
N ILE A 15 -0.03 9.65 10.47
CA ILE A 15 -0.08 8.18 10.49
C ILE A 15 0.99 7.59 9.55
N LEU A 16 1.17 8.14 8.35
CA LEU A 16 2.19 7.69 7.41
C LEU A 16 3.61 7.87 7.96
N VAL A 17 3.91 9.04 8.53
CA VAL A 17 5.22 9.31 9.13
C VAL A 17 5.49 8.39 10.33
N VAL A 18 4.51 8.24 11.22
CA VAL A 18 4.64 7.37 12.39
C VAL A 18 4.78 5.91 11.96
N GLY A 19 3.97 5.45 11.00
CA GLY A 19 4.06 4.09 10.45
C GLY A 19 5.40 3.81 9.78
N TRP A 20 5.96 4.78 9.04
CA TRP A 20 7.30 4.67 8.47
C TRP A 20 8.38 4.54 9.55
N LEU A 21 8.33 5.37 10.60
CA LEU A 21 9.26 5.29 11.72
C LEU A 21 9.16 3.95 12.45
N LEU A 22 7.94 3.43 12.65
CA LEU A 22 7.71 2.11 13.22
C LEU A 22 8.31 1.00 12.34
N ILE A 23 8.07 1.03 11.02
CA ILE A 23 8.63 0.04 10.10
C ILE A 23 10.17 0.08 10.14
N GLN A 24 10.77 1.26 10.19
CA GLN A 24 12.22 1.38 10.36
C GLN A 24 12.72 0.86 11.71
N ALA A 25 12.00 1.15 12.79
CA ALA A 25 12.34 0.67 14.13
C ALA A 25 12.27 -0.87 14.20
N VAL A 26 11.19 -1.47 13.69
CA VAL A 26 11.04 -2.93 13.62
C VAL A 26 12.11 -3.54 12.75
N LYS A 27 12.43 -2.96 11.58
CA LYS A 27 13.55 -3.40 10.74
C LYS A 27 14.89 -3.36 11.48
N ARG A 28 15.10 -2.33 12.28
CA ARG A 28 16.34 -2.16 13.08
C ARG A 28 16.44 -3.21 14.19
N ILE A 29 15.32 -3.63 14.77
CA ILE A 29 15.25 -4.67 15.80
C ILE A 29 15.37 -6.07 15.18
N LEU A 30 14.66 -6.34 14.08
CA LEU A 30 14.63 -7.63 13.40
C LEU A 30 15.79 -7.85 12.42
N ARG A 31 16.87 -7.04 12.45
CA ARG A 31 18.01 -7.05 11.50
C ARG A 31 18.46 -8.45 11.02
N ARG A 32 18.39 -9.47 11.89
CA ARG A 32 18.84 -10.84 11.62
C ARG A 32 17.79 -11.74 10.95
N ASN A 33 16.49 -11.49 11.16
CA ASN A 33 15.37 -12.28 10.63
C ASN A 33 14.53 -11.52 9.60
N TRP A 34 14.97 -10.34 9.16
CA TRP A 34 14.22 -9.57 8.18
C TRP A 34 14.14 -10.32 6.85
N PRO A 35 12.94 -10.49 6.26
CA PRO A 35 12.78 -11.21 5.00
C PRO A 35 13.57 -10.51 3.88
N LYS A 36 14.56 -11.21 3.31
CA LYS A 36 15.45 -10.70 2.23
C LYS A 36 14.69 -10.23 0.97
N TYR A 37 13.43 -10.64 0.82
CA TYR A 37 12.61 -10.36 -0.35
C TYR A 37 11.66 -9.16 -0.18
N LEU A 38 11.47 -8.67 1.05
CA LEU A 38 10.57 -7.55 1.38
C LEU A 38 11.37 -6.26 1.54
N ASN A 39 11.14 -5.32 0.63
CA ASN A 39 11.67 -3.99 0.75
C ASN A 39 10.89 -3.21 1.82
N THR A 40 11.55 -2.25 2.47
CA THR A 40 10.93 -1.37 3.47
C THR A 40 9.76 -0.58 2.88
N TRP A 41 9.84 -0.28 1.58
CA TRP A 41 8.82 0.40 0.80
C TRP A 41 7.60 -0.47 0.54
N ASP A 42 7.75 -1.79 0.36
CA ASP A 42 6.61 -2.69 0.13
C ASP A 42 5.64 -2.70 1.33
N LEU A 43 6.13 -2.38 2.54
CA LEU A 43 5.35 -2.22 3.76
C LEU A 43 4.60 -0.88 3.86
N MET A 44 4.85 0.06 2.94
CA MET A 44 4.06 1.29 2.83
C MET A 44 2.72 1.03 2.16
N ALA A 45 2.62 0.10 1.21
CA ALA A 45 1.37 -0.17 0.50
C ALA A 45 0.18 -0.51 1.43
N PRO A 46 0.32 -1.38 2.47
CA PRO A 46 -0.75 -1.64 3.42
C PRO A 46 -1.11 -0.41 4.27
N LEU A 47 -0.12 0.42 4.59
CA LEU A 47 -0.32 1.64 5.36
C LEU A 47 -1.06 2.70 4.52
N LEU A 48 -0.71 2.84 3.25
CA LEU A 48 -1.37 3.71 2.27
C LEU A 48 -2.81 3.27 2.01
N LEU A 49 -3.05 1.97 1.90
CA LEU A 49 -4.39 1.40 1.81
C LEU A 49 -5.21 1.73 3.06
N LEU A 50 -4.66 1.50 4.26
CA LEU A 50 -5.34 1.81 5.51
C LEU A 50 -5.69 3.30 5.59
N CYS A 51 -4.74 4.20 5.27
CA CYS A 51 -4.98 5.64 5.25
C CYS A 51 -6.06 6.04 4.24
N SER A 52 -6.07 5.40 3.06
CA SER A 52 -7.12 5.61 2.05
C SER A 52 -8.50 5.20 2.57
N VAL A 53 -8.60 4.09 3.30
CA VAL A 53 -9.86 3.62 3.90
C VAL A 53 -10.35 4.58 4.98
N LEU A 54 -9.45 5.13 5.79
CA LEU A 54 -9.81 6.12 6.80
C LEU A 54 -10.31 7.45 6.21
N LEU A 55 -9.98 7.74 4.94
CA LEU A 55 -10.46 8.91 4.20
C LEU A 55 -11.84 8.70 3.54
N ILE A 56 -12.44 7.50 3.62
CA ILE A 56 -13.76 7.21 3.03
C ILE A 56 -14.84 8.23 3.46
N PRO A 57 -14.98 8.59 4.75
CA PRO A 57 -15.99 9.55 5.20
C PRO A 57 -15.81 10.94 4.58
N ASN A 58 -14.62 11.26 4.07
CA ASN A 58 -14.27 12.56 3.50
C ASN A 58 -14.27 12.57 1.96
N GLY A 59 -14.87 11.55 1.32
CA GLY A 59 -15.07 11.53 -0.14
C GLY A 59 -14.21 10.52 -0.89
N ALA A 60 -13.18 9.93 -0.26
CA ALA A 60 -12.36 8.91 -0.92
C ALA A 60 -13.16 7.66 -1.34
N GLY A 61 -14.31 7.40 -0.69
CA GLY A 61 -15.20 6.29 -1.00
C GLY A 61 -15.71 6.27 -2.45
N ALA A 62 -15.69 7.40 -3.16
CA ALA A 62 -16.08 7.47 -4.57
C ALA A 62 -15.10 6.72 -5.50
N ILE A 63 -13.80 6.73 -5.18
CA ILE A 63 -12.75 6.15 -6.04
C ILE A 63 -12.13 4.88 -5.47
N LEU A 64 -12.24 4.67 -4.15
CA LEU A 64 -11.59 3.55 -3.47
C LEU A 64 -12.03 2.17 -3.99
N PRO A 65 -13.32 1.91 -4.30
CA PRO A 65 -13.74 0.64 -4.91
C PRO A 65 -13.06 0.40 -6.27
N TRP A 66 -12.93 1.44 -7.09
CA TRP A 66 -12.25 1.37 -8.39
C TRP A 66 -10.76 1.09 -8.23
N LEU A 67 -10.12 1.70 -7.21
CA LEU A 67 -8.73 1.41 -6.87
C LEU A 67 -8.56 -0.05 -6.44
N VAL A 68 -9.47 -0.59 -5.63
CA VAL A 68 -9.40 -2.00 -5.21
C VAL A 68 -9.58 -2.94 -6.41
N ILE A 69 -10.52 -2.65 -7.31
CA ILE A 69 -10.72 -3.44 -8.54
C ILE A 69 -9.46 -3.40 -9.42
N GLY A 70 -8.86 -2.22 -9.61
CA GLY A 70 -7.62 -2.07 -10.37
C GLY A 70 -6.47 -2.84 -9.73
N TRP A 71 -6.36 -2.81 -8.40
CA TRP A 71 -5.37 -3.58 -7.66
C TRP A 71 -5.56 -5.10 -7.81
N MET A 72 -6.79 -5.59 -7.78
CA MET A 72 -7.10 -7.00 -8.08
C MET A 72 -6.66 -7.36 -9.51
N GLY A 73 -6.89 -6.48 -10.48
CA GLY A 73 -6.42 -6.62 -11.85
C GLY A 73 -4.90 -6.76 -11.96
N ILE A 74 -4.14 -5.97 -11.19
CA ILE A 74 -2.66 -6.09 -11.11
C ILE A 74 -2.27 -7.47 -10.59
N GLY A 75 -2.92 -7.97 -9.54
CA GLY A 75 -2.67 -9.30 -9.00
C GLY A 75 -2.86 -10.40 -10.05
N ILE A 76 -3.97 -10.34 -10.80
CA ILE A 76 -4.27 -11.29 -11.88
C ILE A 76 -3.24 -11.18 -12.99
N ALA A 77 -2.91 -9.97 -13.46
CA ALA A 77 -1.94 -9.76 -14.53
C ALA A 77 -0.54 -10.30 -14.16
N VAL A 78 -0.08 -10.04 -12.94
CA VAL A 78 1.23 -10.53 -12.44
C VAL A 78 1.23 -12.05 -12.31
N ALA A 79 0.12 -12.66 -11.90
CA ALA A 79 -0.02 -14.11 -11.83
C ALA A 79 0.04 -14.74 -13.23
N LEU A 80 -0.72 -14.19 -14.19
CA LEU A 80 -0.76 -14.67 -15.57
C LEU A 80 0.59 -14.54 -16.26
N LEU A 81 1.26 -13.38 -16.14
CA LEU A 81 2.57 -13.15 -16.74
C LEU A 81 3.60 -14.18 -16.26
N GLN A 82 3.55 -14.57 -14.99
CA GLN A 82 4.46 -15.58 -14.45
C GLN A 82 4.10 -17.00 -14.84
N ALA A 83 2.80 -17.33 -14.86
CA ALA A 83 2.35 -18.61 -15.39
C ALA A 83 2.80 -18.80 -16.85
N ILE A 84 2.75 -17.75 -17.66
CA ILE A 84 3.17 -17.79 -19.08
C ILE A 84 4.69 -17.87 -19.20
N HIS A 85 5.44 -17.06 -18.45
CA HIS A 85 6.89 -16.95 -18.63
C HIS A 85 7.68 -18.10 -18.01
N ASN A 86 7.30 -18.54 -16.81
CA ASN A 86 8.05 -19.53 -16.04
C ASN A 86 7.43 -20.94 -16.08
N LYS A 87 6.25 -21.12 -16.68
CA LYS A 87 5.42 -22.35 -16.69
C LYS A 87 5.01 -22.88 -15.31
N GLU A 88 5.59 -22.35 -14.24
CA GLU A 88 5.28 -22.62 -12.84
C GLU A 88 5.18 -21.30 -12.07
N LEU A 89 4.30 -21.28 -11.06
CA LEU A 89 4.09 -20.10 -10.23
C LEU A 89 5.20 -20.02 -9.17
N LEU A 90 6.32 -19.39 -9.54
CA LEU A 90 7.42 -19.15 -8.62
C LEU A 90 7.04 -18.03 -7.61
N TYR A 91 6.71 -18.42 -6.38
CA TYR A 91 6.28 -17.51 -5.32
C TYR A 91 7.25 -16.34 -5.04
N GLY A 92 8.56 -16.58 -5.13
CA GLY A 92 9.58 -15.56 -4.89
C GLY A 92 9.51 -14.36 -5.85
N PRO A 93 9.72 -14.56 -7.16
CA PRO A 93 9.58 -13.49 -8.15
C PRO A 93 8.14 -12.94 -8.21
N PHE A 94 7.13 -13.75 -7.92
CA PHE A 94 5.74 -13.29 -7.89
C PHE A 94 5.52 -12.23 -6.83
N LEU A 95 5.86 -12.57 -5.59
CA LEU A 95 5.68 -11.65 -4.48
C LEU A 95 6.50 -10.39 -4.71
N ARG A 96 7.76 -10.50 -5.16
CA ARG A 96 8.59 -9.32 -5.42
C ARG A 96 7.97 -8.38 -6.46
N THR A 97 7.50 -8.90 -7.59
CA THR A 97 6.90 -8.07 -8.65
C THR A 97 5.55 -7.51 -8.23
N PHE A 98 4.71 -8.33 -7.61
CA PHE A 98 3.40 -7.93 -7.11
C PHE A 98 3.52 -6.80 -6.09
N TRP A 99 4.40 -6.94 -5.10
CA TRP A 99 4.59 -5.94 -4.05
C TRP A 99 5.10 -4.60 -4.58
N ARG A 100 6.05 -4.62 -5.54
CA ARG A 100 6.54 -3.38 -6.18
C ARG A 100 5.46 -2.64 -6.96
N LEU A 101 4.66 -3.38 -7.73
CA LEU A 101 3.56 -2.78 -8.49
C LEU A 101 2.44 -2.30 -7.55
N THR A 102 2.17 -3.06 -6.49
CA THR A 102 1.20 -2.71 -5.44
C THR A 102 1.61 -1.44 -4.72
N ASP A 103 2.89 -1.30 -4.36
CA ASP A 103 3.43 -0.09 -3.72
C ASP A 103 3.29 1.14 -4.62
N LEU A 104 3.72 1.05 -5.88
CA LEU A 104 3.58 2.14 -6.84
C LEU A 104 2.10 2.51 -7.06
N TYR A 105 1.24 1.51 -7.21
CA TYR A 105 -0.19 1.68 -7.42
C TYR A 105 -0.87 2.36 -6.25
N TRP A 106 -0.63 1.91 -5.01
CA TRP A 106 -1.24 2.50 -3.82
C TRP A 106 -0.65 3.85 -3.45
N THR A 107 0.61 4.14 -3.83
CA THR A 107 1.17 5.49 -3.71
C THR A 107 0.37 6.47 -4.59
N ALA A 108 0.15 6.11 -5.86
CA ALA A 108 -0.66 6.91 -6.77
C ALA A 108 -2.14 6.96 -6.35
N GLY A 109 -2.71 5.82 -5.93
CA GLY A 109 -4.09 5.72 -5.47
C GLY A 109 -4.35 6.57 -4.22
N PHE A 110 -3.46 6.51 -3.23
CA PHE A 110 -3.53 7.37 -2.05
C PHE A 110 -3.39 8.84 -2.43
N ALA A 111 -2.49 9.20 -3.34
CA ALA A 111 -2.36 10.57 -3.82
C ALA A 111 -3.67 11.08 -4.46
N CYS A 112 -4.34 10.25 -5.27
CA CYS A 112 -5.66 10.59 -5.82
C CYS A 112 -6.72 10.74 -4.71
N CYS A 113 -6.78 9.82 -3.74
CA CYS A 113 -7.70 9.93 -2.59
C CYS A 113 -7.45 11.21 -1.80
N PHE A 114 -6.17 11.54 -1.57
CA PHE A 114 -5.77 12.72 -0.83
C PHE A 114 -6.15 14.01 -1.58
N LEU A 115 -5.86 14.08 -2.89
CA LEU A 115 -6.22 15.22 -3.74
C LEU A 115 -7.73 15.46 -3.78
N LEU A 116 -8.53 14.40 -3.89
CA LEU A 116 -10.00 14.50 -3.87
C LEU A 116 -10.57 14.99 -2.55
N VAL A 117 -9.90 14.68 -1.44
CA VAL A 117 -10.36 15.10 -0.11
C VAL A 117 -10.02 16.56 0.17
N ILE A 118 -8.96 17.10 -0.46
CA ILE A 118 -8.55 18.51 -0.27
C ILE A 118 -9.13 19.46 -1.33
N SER A 119 -9.65 18.95 -2.44
CA SER A 119 -10.30 19.72 -3.52
C SER A 119 -11.74 20.06 -3.19
#